data_AF-A7KHB8-F1
#
_entry.id   AF-A7KHB8-F1
#
_cell.length_a   1.000
_cell.length_b   1.000
_cell.length_c   1.000
_cell.angle_alpha   90.00
_cell.angle_beta   90.00
_cell.angle_gamma   90.00
#
_symmetry.space_group_name_H-M   'P 1'
#
loop_
_entity.id
_entity.type
_entity.pdbx_description
1 polymer ?
#
loop_
_entity_poly.entity_id
_entity_poly.type
_entity_poly.pdbx_seq_one_letter_code
_entity_poly.pdbx_strand_id
1 'polypeptide(L)' 'MAKIIKFVYIMILCVSLLLIVEAGGKECVTDVDCEKIYPGNKKPLICSTGYCYSLYEEPPRYHK' A
#
# COMPACT_ATOMS: atom_id res chain seq x y z
N MET A 1 -26.00 21.92 -15.96
CA MET A 1 -25.96 20.45 -16.05
C MET A 1 -24.57 19.91 -16.44
N ALA A 2 -24.04 20.19 -17.64
CA ALA A 2 -22.79 19.60 -18.15
C ALA A 2 -21.50 19.89 -17.35
N LYS A 3 -21.40 21.06 -16.69
CA LYS A 3 -20.21 21.42 -15.87
C LYS A 3 -20.06 20.53 -14.63
N ILE A 4 -21.18 20.13 -14.02
CA ILE A 4 -21.17 19.29 -12.82
C ILE A 4 -20.74 17.87 -13.18
N ILE A 5 -21.26 17.32 -14.29
CA ILE A 5 -20.88 15.99 -14.78
C ILE A 5 -19.37 15.94 -15.09
N LYS A 6 -18.82 17.01 -15.70
CA LYS A 6 -17.38 17.12 -15.97
C LYS A 6 -16.54 17.13 -14.69
N PHE A 7 -17.00 17.83 -13.65
CA PHE A 7 -16.30 17.87 -12.37
C PHE A 7 -16.29 16.49 -11.69
N VAL A 8 -17.44 15.82 -11.64
CA VAL A 8 -17.57 14.48 -11.05
C VAL A 8 -16.68 13.48 -11.78
N TYR A 9 -16.62 13.53 -13.11
CA TYR A 9 -15.76 12.66 -13.91
C TYR A 9 -14.26 12.84 -13.59
N ILE A 10 -13.79 14.08 -13.46
CA ILE A 10 -12.40 14.36 -13.08
C ILE A 10 -12.10 13.84 -11.67
N MET A 11 -13.03 14.04 -10.72
CA MET A 11 -12.88 13.53 -9.36
C MET A 11 -12.77 12.00 -9.32
N ILE A 12 -13.63 11.30 -10.07
CA ILE A 12 -13.58 9.83 -10.16
C ILE A 12 -12.23 9.38 -10.73
N LEU A 13 -11.76 9.99 -11.82
CA LEU A 13 -10.46 9.66 -12.40
C LEU A 13 -9.30 9.86 -11.40
N CYS A 14 -9.30 10.96 -10.67
CA CYS A 14 -8.28 11.21 -9.64
C CYS A 14 -8.31 10.14 -8.54
N VAL A 15 -9.49 9.77 -8.05
CA VAL A 15 -9.63 8.73 -7.02
C VAL A 15 -9.19 7.37 -7.55
N SER A 16 -9.56 7.01 -8.79
CA SER A 16 -9.12 5.76 -9.41
C SER A 16 -7.60 5.69 -9.56
N LEU A 17 -6.95 6.78 -9.99
CA LEU A 17 -5.49 6.84 -10.11
C LEU A 17 -4.80 6.72 -8.75
N LEU A 18 -5.33 7.37 -7.72
CA LEU A 18 -4.81 7.25 -6.35
C LEU A 18 -4.92 5.81 -5.83
N LEU A 19 -6.05 5.14 -6.06
CA LEU A 19 -6.23 3.74 -5.65
C LEU A 19 -5.24 2.79 -6.36
N ILE A 20 -4.95 3.02 -7.65
CA ILE A 20 -3.95 2.22 -8.39
C ILE A 20 -2.55 2.42 -7.81
N VAL A 21 -2.20 3.64 -7.43
CA VAL A 21 -0.89 3.95 -6.83
C VAL A 21 -0.75 3.31 -5.44
N GLU A 22 -1.80 3.37 -4.61
CA GLU A 22 -1.76 2.77 -3.27
C GLU A 22 -1.77 1.23 -3.30
N ALA A 23 -2.48 0.61 -4.25
CA ALA A 23 -2.48 -0.83 -4.44
C ALA A 23 -1.16 -1.33 -5.06
N GLY A 24 -0.71 -0.72 -6.15
CA GLY A 24 0.43 -1.21 -6.92
C GLY A 24 1.80 -1.06 -6.24
N GLY A 25 1.93 -0.19 -5.23
CA GLY A 25 3.21 0.08 -4.57
C GLY A 25 3.53 -0.82 -3.36
N LYS A 26 2.56 -1.58 -2.86
CA LYS A 26 2.69 -2.39 -1.63
C LYS A 26 2.32 -3.85 -1.82
N GLU A 27 1.92 -4.22 -3.03
CA GLU A 27 1.64 -5.60 -3.37
C GLU A 27 2.93 -6.42 -3.50
N CYS A 28 2.95 -7.58 -2.87
CA CYS A 28 4.03 -8.54 -2.98
C CYS A 28 3.50 -9.84 -3.60
N VAL A 29 4.34 -10.55 -4.36
CA VAL A 29 4.05 -11.92 -4.84
C VAL A 29 4.91 -12.92 -4.09
N THR A 30 6.12 -12.51 -3.70
CA THR A 30 7.12 -13.30 -3.01
C THR A 30 7.74 -12.51 -1.87
N ASP A 31 8.36 -13.20 -0.91
CA ASP A 31 9.08 -12.57 0.21
C ASP A 31 10.20 -11.62 -0.27
N VAL A 32 10.79 -11.92 -1.44
CA VAL A 32 11.82 -11.08 -2.07
C VAL A 32 11.27 -9.71 -2.49
N ASP A 33 10.00 -9.63 -2.83
CA ASP A 33 9.36 -8.36 -3.18
C ASP A 33 9.28 -7.45 -1.93
N CYS A 34 9.11 -8.03 -0.74
CA CYS A 34 9.09 -7.27 0.51
C CYS A 34 10.45 -6.64 0.85
N GLU A 35 11.56 -7.29 0.53
CA GLU A 35 12.89 -6.69 0.67
C GLU A 35 13.12 -5.53 -0.31
N LYS A 36 12.54 -5.60 -1.51
CA LYS A 36 12.60 -4.52 -2.51
C LYS A 36 11.69 -3.35 -2.15
N ILE A 37 10.51 -3.61 -1.61
CA ILE A 37 9.54 -2.59 -1.19
C ILE A 37 10.04 -1.89 0.09
N TYR A 38 10.66 -2.63 1.01
CA TYR A 38 11.19 -2.11 2.28
C TYR A 38 12.71 -2.35 2.41
N PRO A 39 13.53 -1.70 1.56
CA PRO A 39 14.97 -1.88 1.58
C PRO A 39 15.55 -1.40 2.91
N GLY A 40 16.34 -2.24 3.57
CA GLY A 40 16.98 -1.93 4.86
C GLY A 40 16.12 -2.21 6.08
N ASN A 41 14.94 -2.83 5.94
CA ASN A 41 14.23 -3.34 7.10
C ASN A 41 15.04 -4.49 7.73
N LYS A 42 15.40 -4.34 9.01
CA LYS A 42 16.21 -5.34 9.74
C LYS A 42 15.41 -6.57 10.15
N LYS A 43 14.09 -6.51 10.00
CA LYS A 43 13.17 -7.59 10.36
C LYS A 43 12.81 -8.39 9.12
N PRO A 44 12.76 -9.73 9.22
CA PRO A 44 12.22 -10.57 8.16
C PRO A 44 10.76 -10.18 7.92
N LEU A 45 10.50 -9.83 6.66
CA LEU A 45 9.17 -9.59 6.13
C LEU A 45 8.78 -10.79 5.28
N ILE A 46 7.56 -11.25 5.43
CA ILE A 46 6.98 -12.29 4.57
C ILE A 46 5.87 -11.68 3.72
N CYS A 47 5.72 -12.20 2.51
CA CYS A 47 4.59 -11.87 1.68
C CYS A 47 3.41 -12.79 2.01
N SER A 48 2.30 -12.21 2.48
CA SER A 48 1.07 -12.94 2.76
C SER A 48 -0.12 -12.18 2.21
N THR A 49 -1.07 -12.85 1.56
CA THR A 49 -2.28 -12.22 0.99
C THR A 49 -2.00 -11.02 0.07
N GLY A 50 -0.82 -11.00 -0.58
CA GLY A 50 -0.40 -9.88 -1.42
C GLY A 50 0.20 -8.70 -0.65
N TYR A 51 0.42 -8.78 0.66
CA TYR A 51 1.02 -7.72 1.48
C TYR A 51 2.21 -8.22 2.30
N CYS A 52 3.14 -7.31 2.59
CA CYS A 52 4.30 -7.62 3.42
C CYS A 52 3.98 -7.51 4.91
N TYR A 53 4.18 -8.61 5.65
CA TYR A 53 3.98 -8.68 7.10
C TYR A 53 5.31 -8.93 7.80
N SER A 54 5.50 -8.30 8.96
CA SER A 54 6.61 -8.63 9.87
C SER A 54 6.25 -9.89 10.67
N LEU A 55 7.16 -10.86 10.70
CA LEU A 55 7.01 -12.06 11.55
C LEU A 55 7.17 -11.77 13.05
N TYR A 56 7.63 -10.57 13.40
CA TYR A 56 7.73 -10.12 14.77
C TYR A 56 6.56 -9.17 15.08
N GLU A 57 5.61 -9.64 15.89
CA GLU A 57 4.72 -8.78 16.66
C GLU A 57 5.62 -7.95 17.60
N GLU A 58 5.77 -6.64 17.34
CA GLU A 58 6.28 -5.77 18.41
C GLU A 58 5.22 -5.75 19.51
N PRO A 59 5.58 -5.97 20.80
CA PRO A 59 4.66 -5.64 21.88
C PRO A 59 4.24 -4.17 21.70
N PRO A 60 2.97 -3.82 21.96
CA PRO A 60 2.45 -2.49 21.69
C PRO A 60 3.37 -1.46 22.33
N ARG A 61 4.00 -0.61 21.50
CA ARG A 61 4.70 0.56 22.00
C ARG A 61 3.65 1.52 22.52
N TYR A 62 3.41 1.48 23.82
CA TYR A 62 2.77 2.59 24.53
C TYR A 62 3.65 3.82 24.29
N HIS A 63 3.21 4.69 23.38
CA HIS A 63 3.74 6.05 23.28
C HIS A 63 3.38 6.75 24.60
N LYS A 64 4.41 7.10 25.35
CA LYS A 64 4.34 7.94 26.54
C LYS A 64 4.57 9.39 26.15
#